data_AF-A0A0X3P8Q6-F1
#
_entry.id   AF-A0A0X3P8Q6-F1
#
_cell.length_a   1.000
_cell.length_b   1.000
_cell.length_c   1.000
_cell.angle_alpha   90.00
_cell.angle_beta   90.00
_cell.angle_gamma   90.00
#
_symmetry.space_group_name_H-M   'P 1'
#
loop_
_entity.id
_entity.type
_entity.pdbx_description
1 polymer ?
#
loop_
_entity_poly.entity_id
_entity_poly.type
_entity_poly.pdbx_seq_one_letter_code
_entity_poly.pdbx_strand_id
1 'polypeptide(L)'
;MANAVFGRFRALPAFILCLCFAYRGGYALNTPVLPLTYALLAQRLPLSLSVPPRRQSILVGQRNHCAGCGVHVETKYLRSMRFCEYFGCFFCCTCHTNTLMVVPGAVLYHWSFLMLPVSNFARDILCRLHSRPLIHLADFQSNVLKREHALRDAIELRRQASRMVPFLRLCQEGSSSVSQVERLPSHWYASADNWSLADLCAVAQGSLSIRLRQALEPCVEHLSTCLRCKARGFLCEVCHTGRVLFPFGQVNTVVCVDCGACFHRTCLSRPPTAESCPRCLRRRQRAATAAAALRMWSIGTHTEEGEEEEFADGAMQKSPIMTDKGAKRSVDRSTD
;
A
#
# COMPACT_ATOMS: atom_id res chain seq x y z
N MET A 1 26.21 15.13 7.64
CA MET A 1 26.50 13.71 7.32
C MET A 1 25.26 13.06 6.75
N ALA A 2 24.99 13.32 5.47
CA ALA A 2 23.94 12.69 4.68
C ALA A 2 24.67 11.86 3.63
N ASN A 3 24.89 10.58 3.89
CA ASN A 3 25.44 9.65 2.92
C ASN A 3 25.10 8.23 3.37
N ALA A 4 24.58 7.46 2.41
CA ALA A 4 24.31 6.01 2.41
C ALA A 4 22.84 5.63 2.43
N VAL A 5 22.14 5.74 1.29
CA VAL A 5 21.28 4.70 0.69
C VAL A 5 21.12 5.06 -0.79
N PHE A 6 21.15 4.07 -1.68
CA PHE A 6 20.99 4.12 -3.15
C PHE A 6 22.28 4.09 -3.98
N GLY A 7 22.86 2.89 -4.07
CA GLY A 7 23.85 2.53 -5.08
C GLY A 7 23.25 2.39 -6.48
N ARG A 8 24.00 2.92 -7.45
CA ARG A 8 23.85 3.02 -8.92
C ARG A 8 23.29 1.78 -9.63
N PHE A 9 22.59 1.94 -10.77
CA PHE A 9 22.90 1.24 -12.04
C PHE A 9 22.14 1.85 -13.25
N ARG A 10 22.79 1.77 -14.42
CA ARG A 10 22.58 2.51 -15.66
C ARG A 10 21.37 2.04 -16.49
N ALA A 11 20.86 2.97 -17.30
CA ALA A 11 19.76 2.85 -18.26
C ALA A 11 20.06 1.94 -19.46
N LEU A 12 19.01 1.37 -20.09
CA LEU A 12 18.85 1.11 -21.54
C LEU A 12 17.34 0.81 -21.87
N PRO A 13 16.84 0.98 -23.11
CA PRO A 13 15.46 1.42 -23.39
C PRO A 13 14.54 0.46 -24.19
N ALA A 14 13.26 0.89 -24.29
CA ALA A 14 12.24 0.66 -25.35
C ALA A 14 11.55 -0.72 -25.47
N PHE A 15 10.28 -0.83 -25.03
CA PHE A 15 9.02 -0.53 -25.75
C PHE A 15 8.64 -1.53 -26.85
N ILE A 16 7.60 -2.34 -26.60
CA ILE A 16 6.66 -2.79 -27.64
C ILE A 16 5.24 -2.60 -27.11
N LEU A 17 4.57 -1.59 -27.65
CA LEU A 17 3.14 -1.30 -27.51
C LEU A 17 2.35 -2.34 -28.32
N CYS A 18 1.39 -3.01 -27.68
CA CYS A 18 0.39 -3.80 -28.39
C CYS A 18 -0.88 -2.96 -28.55
N LEU A 19 -0.94 -2.23 -29.65
CA LEU A 19 -2.17 -1.63 -30.18
C LEU A 19 -2.92 -2.72 -30.96
N CYS A 20 -4.16 -3.04 -30.56
CA CYS A 20 -5.08 -3.76 -31.43
C CYS A 20 -6.39 -3.00 -31.53
N PHE A 21 -6.64 -2.55 -32.77
CA PHE A 21 -7.83 -1.90 -33.28
C PHE A 21 -9.07 -2.78 -33.12
N ALA A 22 -10.21 -2.09 -33.01
CA ALA A 22 -11.55 -2.64 -32.92
C ALA A 22 -11.98 -3.34 -34.22
N TYR A 23 -12.72 -4.44 -34.08
CA TYR A 23 -13.64 -4.90 -35.13
C TYR A 23 -14.96 -5.37 -34.50
N ARG A 24 -16.07 -4.85 -35.06
CA ARG A 24 -17.46 -5.06 -34.65
C ARG A 24 -18.08 -6.24 -35.39
N GLY A 25 -19.06 -6.88 -34.73
CA GLY A 25 -20.06 -7.80 -35.31
C GLY A 25 -20.06 -9.15 -34.58
N GLY A 26 -21.13 -9.66 -33.96
CA GLY A 26 -22.52 -9.21 -33.88
C GLY A 26 -23.47 -10.39 -34.14
N TYR A 27 -23.57 -11.37 -33.23
CA TYR A 27 -24.73 -12.27 -33.13
C TYR A 27 -24.95 -12.65 -31.66
N ALA A 28 -26.18 -12.44 -31.20
CA ALA A 28 -26.64 -12.70 -29.84
C ALA A 28 -27.14 -14.13 -29.69
N LEU A 29 -26.74 -14.80 -28.60
CA LEU A 29 -27.59 -15.78 -27.92
C LEU A 29 -27.53 -15.50 -26.41
N ASN A 30 -28.72 -15.38 -25.83
CA ASN A 30 -29.02 -14.94 -24.48
C ASN A 30 -28.30 -15.74 -23.39
N THR A 31 -27.37 -15.08 -22.70
CA THR A 31 -27.18 -15.18 -21.24
C THR A 31 -26.57 -13.85 -20.77
N PRO A 32 -27.05 -13.24 -19.67
CA PRO A 32 -26.49 -11.99 -19.18
C PRO A 32 -25.12 -12.28 -18.55
N VAL A 33 -24.05 -12.22 -19.33
CA VAL A 33 -22.68 -12.25 -18.79
C VAL A 33 -22.41 -10.88 -18.18
N LEU A 34 -22.86 -10.70 -16.93
CA LEU A 34 -22.42 -9.59 -16.08
C LEU A 34 -20.88 -9.57 -16.03
N PRO A 35 -20.27 -8.38 -15.93
CA PRO A 35 -18.85 -8.20 -16.15
C PRO A 35 -18.05 -8.83 -14.99
N LEU A 36 -17.46 -9.99 -15.25
CA LEU A 36 -16.58 -10.74 -14.36
C LEU A 36 -15.28 -9.96 -14.09
N THR A 37 -15.23 -9.23 -12.99
CA THR A 37 -14.09 -8.39 -12.59
C THR A 37 -13.07 -9.15 -11.73
N TYR A 38 -12.57 -10.31 -12.18
CA TYR A 38 -11.66 -11.24 -11.45
C TYR A 38 -12.28 -12.14 -10.37
N ALA A 39 -13.49 -11.88 -9.85
CA ALA A 39 -14.08 -12.76 -8.82
C ALA A 39 -14.30 -14.22 -9.28
N LEU A 40 -14.50 -14.45 -10.59
CA LEU A 40 -14.55 -15.79 -11.17
C LEU A 40 -13.17 -16.43 -11.45
N LEU A 41 -12.06 -15.73 -11.20
CA LEU A 41 -10.73 -16.34 -11.14
C LEU A 41 -10.43 -17.00 -9.79
N ALA A 42 -11.06 -16.52 -8.70
CA ALA A 42 -10.81 -17.03 -7.35
C ALA A 42 -11.89 -17.98 -6.82
N GLN A 43 -13.18 -17.84 -7.21
CA GLN A 43 -14.27 -18.55 -6.52
C GLN A 43 -14.84 -19.79 -7.23
N ARG A 44 -14.36 -20.19 -8.42
CA ARG A 44 -14.83 -21.43 -9.09
C ARG A 44 -13.79 -22.19 -9.91
N LEU A 45 -12.50 -21.91 -9.73
CA LEU A 45 -11.50 -22.91 -10.11
C LEU A 45 -11.43 -23.92 -8.95
N PRO A 46 -11.40 -25.24 -9.19
CA PRO A 46 -10.80 -26.12 -8.20
C PRO A 46 -9.33 -25.68 -8.08
N LEU A 47 -9.05 -24.78 -7.13
CA LEU A 47 -7.71 -24.32 -6.77
C LEU A 47 -6.94 -25.37 -5.96
N SER A 48 -7.42 -26.62 -5.96
CA SER A 48 -6.55 -27.77 -5.88
C SER A 48 -6.08 -28.07 -7.31
N LEU A 49 -4.82 -27.73 -7.63
CA LEU A 49 -4.03 -28.56 -8.54
C LEU A 49 -3.79 -29.92 -7.84
N SER A 50 -4.87 -30.65 -7.52
CA SER A 50 -4.82 -32.10 -7.54
C SER A 50 -4.39 -32.41 -8.96
N VAL A 51 -3.18 -32.97 -9.10
CA VAL A 51 -2.56 -33.48 -10.35
C VAL A 51 -3.44 -33.22 -11.57
N PRO A 52 -3.10 -32.25 -12.45
CA PRO A 52 -4.00 -31.87 -13.53
C PRO A 52 -4.50 -33.14 -14.20
N PRO A 53 -5.83 -33.37 -14.23
CA PRO A 53 -6.37 -34.57 -14.86
C PRO A 53 -5.75 -34.63 -16.25
N ARG A 54 -5.15 -35.78 -16.61
CA ARG A 54 -4.41 -35.93 -17.88
C ARG A 54 -5.22 -35.21 -18.96
N ARG A 55 -4.61 -34.35 -19.78
CA ARG A 55 -5.37 -33.49 -20.72
C ARG A 55 -6.47 -34.26 -21.48
N GLN A 56 -6.23 -35.54 -21.77
CA GLN A 56 -7.22 -36.49 -22.30
C GLN A 56 -8.52 -36.64 -21.48
N SER A 57 -8.50 -36.71 -20.15
CA SER A 57 -9.70 -36.76 -19.30
C SER A 57 -10.50 -35.46 -19.29
N ILE A 58 -9.86 -34.32 -19.50
CA ILE A 58 -10.57 -33.03 -19.65
C ILE A 58 -11.40 -33.06 -20.94
N LEU A 59 -10.81 -33.56 -22.04
CA LEU A 59 -11.48 -33.69 -23.32
C LEU A 59 -12.68 -34.64 -23.27
N VAL A 60 -12.56 -35.74 -22.52
CA VAL A 60 -13.67 -36.67 -22.24
C VAL A 60 -14.76 -35.97 -21.42
N GLY A 61 -14.39 -35.20 -20.40
CA GLY A 61 -15.33 -34.43 -19.56
C GLY A 61 -16.16 -33.42 -20.34
N GLN A 62 -15.58 -32.75 -21.34
CA GLN A 62 -16.29 -31.83 -22.24
C GLN A 62 -17.06 -32.53 -23.38
N ARG A 63 -17.13 -33.87 -23.37
CA ARG A 63 -17.85 -34.69 -24.36
C ARG A 63 -17.49 -34.33 -25.81
N ASN A 64 -16.21 -34.04 -26.08
CA ASN A 64 -15.72 -33.60 -27.40
C ASN A 64 -16.32 -32.28 -27.93
N HIS A 65 -16.94 -31.44 -27.10
CA HIS A 65 -17.46 -30.14 -27.53
C HIS A 65 -16.43 -29.04 -27.30
N CYS A 66 -16.34 -28.08 -28.21
CA CYS A 66 -15.55 -26.87 -28.00
C CYS A 66 -16.13 -26.04 -26.85
N ALA A 67 -15.30 -25.68 -25.86
CA ALA A 67 -15.74 -24.86 -24.72
C ALA A 67 -16.15 -23.42 -25.12
N GLY A 68 -15.73 -22.94 -26.30
CA GLY A 68 -16.03 -21.59 -26.77
C GLY A 68 -17.34 -21.49 -27.56
N CYS A 69 -17.49 -22.31 -28.61
CA CYS A 69 -18.64 -22.25 -29.52
C CYS A 69 -19.63 -23.42 -29.35
N GLY A 70 -19.33 -24.41 -28.51
CA GLY A 70 -20.19 -25.57 -28.30
C GLY A 70 -20.23 -26.58 -29.45
N VAL A 71 -19.43 -26.41 -30.51
CA VAL A 71 -19.43 -27.36 -31.64
C VAL A 71 -18.90 -28.73 -31.19
N HIS A 72 -19.58 -29.80 -31.58
CA HIS A 72 -19.07 -31.16 -31.42
C HIS A 72 -17.92 -31.42 -32.40
N VAL A 73 -16.81 -31.97 -31.90
CA VAL A 73 -15.65 -32.31 -32.71
C VAL A 73 -15.55 -33.82 -32.83
N GLU A 74 -15.63 -34.33 -34.05
CA GLU A 74 -15.48 -35.75 -34.33
C GLU A 74 -14.13 -36.30 -33.82
N THR A 75 -14.11 -37.57 -33.42
CA THR A 75 -12.94 -38.24 -32.82
C THR A 75 -11.67 -38.10 -33.66
N LYS A 76 -11.79 -38.13 -34.99
CA LYS A 76 -10.67 -37.98 -35.94
C LYS A 76 -10.01 -36.59 -35.89
N TYR A 77 -10.73 -35.57 -35.45
CA TYR A 77 -10.24 -34.19 -35.37
C TYR A 77 -9.87 -33.76 -33.94
N LEU A 78 -10.00 -34.62 -32.93
CA LEU A 78 -9.68 -34.26 -31.54
C LEU A 78 -8.22 -33.83 -31.34
N ARG A 79 -7.28 -34.34 -32.16
CA ARG A 79 -5.87 -33.93 -32.09
C ARG A 79 -5.63 -32.48 -32.51
N SER A 80 -6.54 -31.86 -33.26
CA SER A 80 -6.41 -30.46 -33.69
C SER A 80 -6.99 -29.47 -32.68
N MET A 81 -7.69 -29.97 -31.64
CA MET A 81 -8.18 -29.15 -30.54
C MET A 81 -7.02 -28.56 -29.75
N ARG A 82 -7.20 -27.32 -29.29
CA ARG A 82 -6.18 -26.54 -28.59
C ARG A 82 -6.59 -26.31 -27.15
N PHE A 83 -5.64 -26.45 -26.23
CA PHE A 83 -5.87 -26.30 -24.80
C PHE A 83 -5.64 -24.85 -24.37
N CYS A 84 -6.64 -24.24 -23.73
CA CYS A 84 -6.55 -22.89 -23.20
C CYS A 84 -6.11 -22.92 -21.73
N GLU A 85 -4.90 -22.48 -21.43
CA GLU A 85 -4.34 -22.51 -20.07
C GLU A 85 -5.08 -21.59 -19.08
N TYR A 86 -5.77 -20.55 -19.57
CA TYR A 86 -6.61 -19.68 -18.72
C TYR A 86 -7.88 -20.35 -18.21
N PHE A 87 -8.58 -21.11 -19.06
CA PHE A 87 -9.85 -21.75 -18.71
C PHE A 87 -9.69 -23.21 -18.28
N GLY A 88 -8.57 -23.86 -18.65
CA GLY A 88 -8.33 -25.28 -18.39
C GLY A 88 -9.15 -26.24 -19.26
N CYS A 89 -9.62 -25.80 -20.44
CA CYS A 89 -10.48 -26.58 -21.33
C CYS A 89 -9.97 -26.57 -22.79
N PHE A 90 -10.46 -27.51 -23.62
CA PHE A 90 -10.15 -27.52 -25.06
C PHE A 90 -11.13 -26.71 -25.91
N PHE A 91 -10.58 -26.05 -26.93
CA PHE A 91 -11.25 -25.21 -27.90
C PHE A 91 -10.90 -25.65 -29.33
N CYS A 92 -11.82 -25.44 -30.26
CA CYS A 92 -11.57 -25.67 -31.69
C CYS A 92 -10.56 -24.66 -32.26
N CYS A 93 -10.05 -24.94 -33.46
CA CYS A 93 -9.06 -24.10 -34.13
C CYS A 93 -9.53 -22.67 -34.43
N THR A 94 -10.84 -22.45 -34.57
CA THR A 94 -11.44 -21.12 -34.78
C THR A 94 -11.49 -20.31 -33.48
N CYS A 95 -11.87 -20.94 -32.37
CA CYS A 95 -12.00 -20.27 -31.07
C CYS A 95 -10.66 -20.05 -30.35
N HIS A 96 -9.60 -20.68 -30.81
CA HIS A 96 -8.30 -20.63 -30.17
C HIS A 96 -7.21 -20.55 -31.23
N THR A 97 -6.61 -19.39 -31.46
CA THR A 97 -5.56 -19.20 -32.47
C THR A 97 -4.14 -19.42 -31.95
N ASN A 98 -3.98 -20.04 -30.77
CA ASN A 98 -2.68 -20.24 -30.09
C ASN A 98 -1.99 -18.92 -29.72
N THR A 99 -2.77 -17.87 -29.47
CA THR A 99 -2.23 -16.64 -28.90
C THR A 99 -1.67 -16.93 -27.52
N LEU A 100 -0.45 -16.43 -27.29
CA LEU A 100 0.24 -16.61 -26.02
C LEU A 100 0.00 -15.38 -25.14
N MET A 101 -0.39 -15.61 -23.89
CA MET A 101 -0.62 -14.56 -22.89
C MET A 101 -0.09 -14.99 -21.53
N VAL A 102 0.27 -14.02 -20.68
CA VAL A 102 0.53 -14.30 -19.27
C VAL A 102 -0.79 -14.66 -18.59
N VAL A 103 -0.83 -15.79 -17.90
CA VAL A 103 -2.04 -16.29 -17.21
C VAL A 103 -1.98 -15.93 -15.73
N PRO A 104 -2.98 -15.20 -15.18
CA PRO A 104 -2.98 -14.78 -13.77
C PRO A 104 -2.79 -15.94 -12.79
N GLY A 105 -3.42 -17.09 -13.02
CA GLY A 105 -3.26 -18.27 -12.17
C GLY A 105 -1.80 -18.72 -12.03
N ALA A 106 -1.03 -18.72 -13.12
CA ALA A 106 0.39 -19.07 -13.08
C ALA A 106 1.21 -18.05 -12.27
N VAL A 107 0.86 -16.75 -12.35
CA VAL A 107 1.52 -15.69 -11.60
C VAL A 107 1.22 -15.80 -10.10
N LEU A 108 -0.03 -16.03 -9.72
CA LEU A 108 -0.46 -16.01 -8.30
C LEU A 108 0.01 -17.25 -7.51
N TYR A 109 0.09 -18.40 -8.16
CA TYR A 109 0.44 -19.68 -7.53
C TYR A 109 1.93 -20.02 -7.65
N HIS A 110 2.54 -19.63 -8.76
CA HIS A 110 3.89 -20.08 -9.13
C HIS A 110 4.83 -18.94 -9.46
N TRP A 111 4.37 -17.68 -9.38
CA TRP A 111 5.16 -16.52 -9.80
C TRP A 111 5.74 -16.66 -11.21
N SER A 112 4.99 -17.29 -12.10
CA SER A 112 5.42 -17.59 -13.46
C SER A 112 4.79 -16.63 -14.46
N PHE A 113 5.65 -15.96 -15.25
CA PHE A 113 5.27 -15.02 -16.30
C PHE A 113 5.44 -15.62 -17.70
N LEU A 114 5.53 -16.95 -17.79
CA LEU A 114 5.58 -17.65 -19.07
C LEU A 114 4.32 -17.32 -19.88
N MET A 115 4.53 -17.03 -21.17
CA MET A 115 3.42 -16.80 -22.08
C MET A 115 2.83 -18.14 -22.49
N LEU A 116 1.58 -18.36 -22.11
CA LEU A 116 0.88 -19.63 -22.26
C LEU A 116 -0.23 -19.53 -23.30
N PRO A 117 -0.53 -20.62 -24.05
CA PRO A 117 -1.58 -20.62 -25.04
C PRO A 117 -2.95 -20.40 -24.40
N VAL A 118 -3.68 -19.41 -24.92
CA VAL A 118 -5.04 -19.09 -24.49
C VAL A 118 -5.99 -18.97 -25.67
N SER A 119 -7.28 -19.23 -25.41
CA SER A 119 -8.36 -19.02 -26.38
C SER A 119 -8.51 -17.54 -26.73
N ASN A 120 -9.18 -17.25 -27.86
CA ASN A 120 -9.45 -15.87 -28.28
C ASN A 120 -10.27 -15.13 -27.22
N PHE A 121 -11.26 -15.82 -26.62
CA PHE A 121 -12.07 -15.28 -25.53
C PHE A 121 -11.22 -14.89 -24.31
N ALA A 122 -10.33 -15.80 -23.89
CA ALA A 122 -9.43 -15.56 -22.76
C ALA A 122 -8.47 -14.40 -23.05
N ARG A 123 -7.89 -14.36 -24.25
CA ARG A 123 -7.05 -13.24 -24.70
C ARG A 123 -7.80 -11.91 -24.57
N ASP A 124 -9.01 -11.82 -25.10
CA ASP A 124 -9.78 -10.56 -25.11
C ASP A 124 -10.15 -10.09 -23.68
N ILE A 125 -10.42 -11.04 -22.78
CA ILE A 125 -10.60 -10.75 -21.34
C ILE A 125 -9.29 -10.25 -20.73
N LEU A 126 -8.20 -10.99 -20.89
CA LEU A 126 -6.89 -10.67 -20.32
C LEU A 126 -6.36 -9.32 -20.81
N CYS A 127 -6.51 -9.00 -22.09
CA CYS A 127 -6.12 -7.71 -22.66
C CYS A 127 -6.90 -6.55 -22.01
N ARG A 128 -8.24 -6.65 -21.94
CA ARG A 128 -9.08 -5.59 -21.33
C ARG A 128 -8.79 -5.38 -19.84
N LEU A 129 -8.41 -6.44 -19.15
CA LEU A 129 -8.20 -6.44 -17.70
C LEU A 129 -6.73 -6.22 -17.31
N HIS A 130 -5.81 -6.14 -18.27
CA HIS A 130 -4.37 -6.18 -18.03
C HIS A 130 -3.89 -5.10 -17.05
N SER A 131 -4.37 -3.87 -17.21
CA SER A 131 -3.97 -2.71 -16.40
C SER A 131 -4.96 -2.37 -15.29
N ARG A 132 -5.99 -3.19 -15.05
CA ARG A 132 -7.00 -2.92 -14.00
C ARG A 132 -6.57 -3.56 -12.68
N PRO A 133 -6.52 -2.81 -11.56
CA PRO A 133 -6.02 -3.30 -10.29
C PRO A 133 -7.07 -4.15 -9.54
N LEU A 134 -7.26 -5.38 -10.00
CA LEU A 134 -8.34 -6.27 -9.56
C LEU A 134 -7.84 -7.50 -8.78
N ILE A 135 -6.52 -7.70 -8.72
CA ILE A 135 -5.86 -8.79 -7.97
C ILE A 135 -5.55 -8.26 -6.57
N HIS A 136 -6.00 -8.96 -5.53
CA HIS A 136 -5.73 -8.60 -4.15
C HIS A 136 -4.53 -9.37 -3.62
N LEU A 137 -3.80 -8.82 -2.65
CA LEU A 137 -2.70 -9.54 -1.98
C LEU A 137 -3.15 -10.87 -1.33
N ALA A 138 -4.42 -10.96 -0.93
CA ALA A 138 -4.99 -12.18 -0.38
C ALA A 138 -5.14 -13.31 -1.41
N ASP A 139 -5.14 -12.99 -2.72
CA ASP A 139 -5.30 -13.96 -3.80
C ASP A 139 -4.00 -14.76 -4.08
N PHE A 140 -2.86 -14.31 -3.54
CA PHE A 140 -1.57 -14.95 -3.75
C PHE A 140 -1.41 -16.19 -2.88
N GLN A 141 -0.76 -17.20 -3.45
CA GLN A 141 -0.32 -18.35 -2.65
C GLN A 141 0.77 -17.90 -1.65
N SER A 142 0.66 -18.38 -0.41
CA SER A 142 1.52 -17.90 0.70
C SER A 142 3.02 -18.11 0.47
N ASN A 143 3.40 -19.13 -0.31
CA ASN A 143 4.78 -19.39 -0.71
C ASN A 143 5.34 -18.30 -1.65
N VAL A 144 4.54 -17.79 -2.59
CA VAL A 144 4.94 -16.72 -3.52
C VAL A 144 5.29 -15.45 -2.74
N LEU A 145 4.40 -15.04 -1.83
CA LEU A 145 4.65 -13.88 -0.97
C LEU A 145 5.91 -14.05 -0.10
N LYS A 146 6.18 -15.27 0.38
CA LYS A 146 7.35 -15.56 1.23
C LYS A 146 8.66 -15.70 0.46
N ARG A 147 8.64 -16.20 -0.78
CA ARG A 147 9.84 -16.45 -1.58
C ARG A 147 10.26 -15.22 -2.35
N GLU A 148 9.33 -14.52 -2.97
CA GLU A 148 9.66 -13.52 -3.98
C GLU A 148 10.02 -12.15 -3.42
N HIS A 149 11.32 -11.88 -3.39
CA HIS A 149 11.86 -10.64 -2.82
C HIS A 149 11.39 -9.39 -3.56
N ALA A 150 11.39 -9.42 -4.90
CA ALA A 150 10.96 -8.28 -5.71
C ALA A 150 9.50 -7.88 -5.42
N LEU A 151 8.62 -8.86 -5.20
CA LEU A 151 7.23 -8.62 -4.81
C LEU A 151 7.13 -8.04 -3.41
N ARG A 152 7.83 -8.60 -2.42
CA ARG A 152 7.84 -8.07 -1.05
C ARG A 152 8.34 -6.63 -0.99
N ASP A 153 9.41 -6.33 -1.72
CA ASP A 153 9.96 -4.97 -1.81
C ASP A 153 8.95 -4.00 -2.43
N ALA A 154 8.29 -4.41 -3.51
CA ALA A 154 7.28 -3.61 -4.17
C ALA A 154 6.06 -3.36 -3.25
N ILE A 155 5.62 -4.39 -2.52
CA ILE A 155 4.55 -4.26 -1.51
C ILE A 155 4.95 -3.24 -0.45
N GLU A 156 6.15 -3.37 0.13
CA GLU A 156 6.59 -2.45 1.17
C GLU A 156 6.71 -1.03 0.62
N LEU A 157 7.36 -0.84 -0.52
CA LEU A 157 7.50 0.47 -1.15
C LEU A 157 6.14 1.16 -1.40
N ARG A 158 5.13 0.39 -1.83
CA ARG A 158 3.75 0.90 -1.99
C ARG A 158 3.09 1.26 -0.66
N ARG A 159 3.31 0.47 0.41
CA ARG A 159 2.85 0.82 1.78
C ARG A 159 3.49 2.09 2.29
N GLN A 160 4.77 2.30 2.00
CA GLN A 160 5.46 3.54 2.35
C GLN A 160 4.85 4.73 1.60
N ALA A 161 4.64 4.58 0.28
CA ALA A 161 3.99 5.59 -0.54
C ALA A 161 2.59 5.94 -0.02
N SER A 162 1.79 4.94 0.36
CA SER A 162 0.41 5.14 0.82
C SER A 162 0.27 5.85 2.15
N ARG A 163 1.33 5.84 2.97
CA ARG A 163 1.39 6.62 4.21
C ARG A 163 2.00 8.00 3.97
N MET A 164 3.01 8.08 3.12
CA MET A 164 3.76 9.31 2.86
C MET A 164 2.96 10.33 2.05
N VAL A 165 2.24 9.90 1.00
CA VAL A 165 1.50 10.81 0.12
C VAL A 165 0.40 11.58 0.87
N PRO A 166 -0.50 10.94 1.66
CA PRO A 166 -1.48 11.68 2.46
C PRO A 166 -0.84 12.62 3.48
N PHE A 167 0.28 12.21 4.09
CA PHE A 167 1.00 13.06 5.04
C PHE A 167 1.53 14.34 4.40
N LEU A 168 2.13 14.23 3.21
CA LEU A 168 2.67 15.37 2.48
C LEU A 168 1.60 16.32 1.96
N ARG A 169 0.40 15.81 1.63
CA ARG A 169 -0.75 16.65 1.28
C ARG A 169 -1.20 17.57 2.42
N LEU A 170 -0.90 17.23 3.67
CA LEU A 170 -1.18 18.12 4.81
C LEU A 170 -0.15 19.26 4.92
N CYS A 171 0.94 19.24 4.15
CA CYS A 171 1.95 20.28 4.12
C CYS A 171 1.70 21.22 2.93
N GLN A 172 1.59 22.52 3.20
CA GLN A 172 1.34 23.53 2.17
C GLN A 172 2.41 23.53 1.07
N GLU A 173 3.66 23.27 1.44
CA GLU A 173 4.82 23.22 0.53
C GLU A 173 5.07 21.81 -0.02
N GLY A 174 4.32 20.80 0.44
CA GLY A 174 4.53 19.39 0.07
C GLY A 174 3.87 18.99 -1.25
N SER A 175 2.91 19.78 -1.74
CA SER A 175 2.15 19.48 -2.96
C SER A 175 3.04 19.36 -4.20
N SER A 176 4.09 20.18 -4.30
CA SER A 176 5.03 20.13 -5.42
C SER A 176 5.79 18.79 -5.46
N SER A 177 6.21 18.28 -4.31
CA SER A 177 6.90 16.99 -4.18
C SER A 177 6.02 15.79 -4.52
N VAL A 178 4.71 15.88 -4.21
CA VAL A 178 3.74 14.80 -4.46
C VAL A 178 3.33 14.70 -5.94
N SER A 179 3.42 15.80 -6.70
CA SER A 179 3.03 15.85 -8.13
C SER A 179 3.65 14.73 -8.98
N GLN A 180 4.90 14.35 -8.68
CA GLN A 180 5.62 13.30 -9.41
C GLN A 180 5.00 11.92 -9.18
N VAL A 181 4.55 11.66 -7.96
CA VAL A 181 3.88 10.41 -7.57
C VAL A 181 2.48 10.35 -8.19
N GLU A 182 1.77 11.48 -8.26
CA GLU A 182 0.42 11.55 -8.80
C GLU A 182 0.33 11.28 -10.32
N ARG A 183 1.46 11.36 -11.04
CA ARG A 183 1.54 10.92 -12.45
C ARG A 183 1.58 9.41 -12.62
N LEU A 184 1.81 8.65 -11.55
CA LEU A 184 1.74 7.19 -11.54
C LEU A 184 0.29 6.72 -11.39
N PRO A 185 -0.02 5.45 -11.73
CA PRO A 185 -1.34 4.88 -11.45
C PRO A 185 -1.72 5.06 -9.98
N SER A 186 -2.89 5.62 -9.71
CA SER A 186 -3.29 6.03 -8.37
C SER A 186 -3.27 4.89 -7.35
N HIS A 187 -3.61 3.67 -7.78
CA HIS A 187 -3.57 2.50 -6.93
C HIS A 187 -2.17 2.19 -6.42
N TRP A 188 -1.09 2.61 -7.09
CA TRP A 188 0.29 2.36 -6.62
C TRP A 188 0.56 3.00 -5.27
N TYR A 189 0.07 4.23 -5.06
CA TYR A 189 0.29 5.00 -3.84
C TYR A 189 -0.97 5.16 -2.98
N ALA A 190 -2.15 4.69 -3.41
CA ALA A 190 -3.35 4.73 -2.58
C ALA A 190 -3.49 3.51 -1.66
N SER A 191 -3.16 2.31 -2.16
CA SER A 191 -3.23 1.05 -1.41
C SER A 191 -2.14 0.10 -1.90
N ALA A 192 -1.54 -0.68 -1.01
CA ALA A 192 -0.58 -1.72 -1.39
C ALA A 192 -1.26 -3.06 -1.73
N ASP A 193 -2.57 -3.18 -1.52
CA ASP A 193 -3.27 -4.47 -1.57
C ASP A 193 -3.80 -4.82 -2.96
N ASN A 194 -4.01 -3.82 -3.83
CA ASN A 194 -4.61 -4.01 -5.15
C ASN A 194 -3.55 -3.98 -6.26
N TRP A 195 -3.59 -4.94 -7.17
CA TRP A 195 -2.61 -5.17 -8.22
C TRP A 195 -3.29 -5.43 -9.56
N SER A 196 -2.71 -4.93 -10.64
CA SER A 196 -3.04 -5.34 -12.00
C SER A 196 -2.03 -6.35 -12.50
N LEU A 197 -2.38 -7.10 -13.55
CA LEU A 197 -1.43 -8.02 -14.18
C LEU A 197 -0.23 -7.25 -14.76
N ALA A 198 -0.44 -6.05 -15.29
CA ALA A 198 0.60 -5.15 -15.75
C ALA A 198 1.58 -4.78 -14.62
N ASP A 199 1.08 -4.52 -13.42
CA ASP A 199 1.92 -4.20 -12.26
C ASP A 199 2.81 -5.40 -11.88
N LEU A 200 2.24 -6.60 -11.86
CA LEU A 200 2.98 -7.82 -11.51
C LEU A 200 4.07 -8.12 -12.55
N CYS A 201 3.78 -7.94 -13.83
CA CYS A 201 4.80 -7.99 -14.89
C CYS A 201 5.91 -6.95 -14.66
N ALA A 202 5.54 -5.72 -14.31
CA ALA A 202 6.50 -4.65 -14.01
C ALA A 202 7.32 -4.92 -12.75
N VAL A 203 6.77 -5.60 -11.74
CA VAL A 203 7.53 -6.09 -10.57
C VAL A 203 8.52 -7.15 -10.97
N ALA A 204 8.12 -8.14 -11.77
CA ALA A 204 9.01 -9.19 -12.25
C ALA A 204 10.18 -8.64 -13.08
N GLN A 205 9.94 -7.57 -13.83
CA GLN A 205 10.96 -6.83 -14.59
C GLN A 205 11.75 -5.81 -13.73
N GLY A 206 11.37 -5.59 -12.47
CA GLY A 206 11.96 -4.59 -11.57
C GLY A 206 11.59 -3.13 -11.88
N SER A 207 10.90 -2.86 -12.99
CA SER A 207 10.60 -1.50 -13.45
C SER A 207 9.61 -0.76 -12.54
N LEU A 208 8.68 -1.45 -11.88
CA LEU A 208 7.74 -0.82 -10.94
C LEU A 208 8.47 -0.17 -9.76
N SER A 209 9.35 -0.94 -9.11
CA SER A 209 10.10 -0.46 -7.94
C SER A 209 11.01 0.71 -8.29
N ILE A 210 11.66 0.69 -9.46
CA ILE A 210 12.50 1.79 -9.94
C ILE A 210 11.67 3.05 -10.13
N ARG A 211 10.58 2.97 -10.89
CA ARG A 211 9.70 4.12 -11.19
C ARG A 211 9.09 4.72 -9.93
N LEU A 212 8.62 3.86 -9.01
CA LEU A 212 8.02 4.33 -7.77
C LEU A 212 9.05 4.99 -6.85
N ARG A 213 10.27 4.45 -6.72
CA ARG A 213 11.35 5.11 -5.94
C ARG A 213 11.72 6.47 -6.53
N GLN A 214 11.89 6.57 -7.84
CA GLN A 214 12.19 7.83 -8.52
C GLN A 214 11.11 8.89 -8.27
N ALA A 215 9.83 8.49 -8.29
CA ALA A 215 8.75 9.42 -7.99
C ALA A 215 8.69 9.84 -6.51
N LEU A 216 9.13 8.98 -5.58
CA LEU A 216 9.15 9.25 -4.14
C LEU A 216 10.40 10.00 -3.68
N GLU A 217 11.46 10.09 -4.48
CA GLU A 217 12.70 10.78 -4.12
C GLU A 217 12.47 12.26 -3.74
N PRO A 218 11.72 13.08 -4.51
CA PRO A 218 11.40 14.45 -4.10
C PRO A 218 10.57 14.54 -2.82
N CYS A 219 9.76 13.52 -2.52
CA CYS A 219 8.98 13.42 -1.29
C CYS A 219 9.90 13.21 -0.08
N VAL A 220 10.88 12.31 -0.21
CA VAL A 220 11.86 12.04 0.85
C VAL A 220 12.73 13.27 1.10
N GLU A 221 13.15 13.97 0.05
CA GLU A 221 13.95 15.20 0.19
C GLU A 221 13.16 16.34 0.84
N HIS A 222 11.86 16.45 0.55
CA HIS A 222 11.00 17.39 1.25
C HIS A 222 10.88 17.06 2.75
N LEU A 223 10.73 15.79 3.11
CA LEU A 223 10.69 15.37 4.52
C LEU A 223 12.01 15.66 5.26
N SER A 224 13.14 15.61 4.55
CA SER A 224 14.47 15.85 5.11
C SER A 224 14.76 17.34 5.33
N THR A 225 14.08 18.24 4.62
CA THR A 225 14.34 19.69 4.63
C THR A 225 13.23 20.51 5.30
N CYS A 226 11.96 20.17 5.05
CA CYS A 226 10.81 20.96 5.51
C CYS A 226 10.60 20.90 7.03
N LEU A 227 10.67 22.06 7.69
CA LEU A 227 10.47 22.18 9.14
C LEU A 227 9.04 21.80 9.57
N ARG A 228 8.03 22.10 8.75
CA ARG A 228 6.63 21.77 9.04
C ARG A 228 6.38 20.27 9.06
N CYS A 229 6.98 19.54 8.11
CA CYS A 229 6.95 18.08 8.09
C CYS A 229 7.71 17.49 9.28
N LYS A 230 8.91 18.00 9.57
CA LYS A 230 9.70 17.56 10.73
C LYS A 230 8.97 17.74 12.06
N ALA A 231 8.29 18.86 12.25
CA ALA A 231 7.51 19.15 13.46
C ALA A 231 6.36 18.14 13.69
N ARG A 232 5.86 17.50 12.63
CA ARG A 232 4.82 16.46 12.71
C ARG A 232 5.39 15.04 12.80
N GLY A 233 6.71 14.89 12.69
CA GLY A 233 7.38 13.62 12.91
C GLY A 233 7.49 13.27 14.40
N PHE A 234 8.15 12.16 14.69
CA PHE A 234 8.30 11.62 16.03
C PHE A 234 9.76 11.69 16.48
N LEU A 235 9.98 11.91 17.77
CA LEU A 235 11.28 11.70 18.39
C LEU A 235 11.24 10.39 19.16
N CYS A 236 12.32 9.61 19.09
CA CYS A 236 12.43 8.38 19.87
C CYS A 236 12.55 8.73 21.36
N GLU A 237 11.55 8.35 22.16
CA GLU A 237 11.49 8.63 23.60
C GLU A 237 12.37 7.72 24.46
N VAL A 238 13.17 6.86 23.84
CA VAL A 238 14.10 5.97 24.54
C VAL A 238 15.52 6.54 24.49
N CYS A 239 15.98 6.94 23.30
CA CYS A 239 17.34 7.44 23.13
C CYS A 239 17.45 8.97 23.03
N HIS A 240 16.34 9.67 22.77
CA HIS A 240 16.30 11.14 22.69
C HIS A 240 17.37 11.78 21.77
N THR A 241 17.82 11.07 20.74
CA THR A 241 18.94 11.50 19.87
C THR A 241 18.62 12.68 18.94
N GLY A 242 17.45 13.30 19.08
CA GLY A 242 17.02 14.46 18.28
C GLY A 242 16.68 14.15 16.82
N ARG A 243 16.90 12.91 16.34
CA ARG A 243 16.55 12.51 14.97
C ARG A 243 15.04 12.30 14.84
N VAL A 244 14.44 13.00 13.89
CA VAL A 244 13.01 12.84 13.55
C VAL A 244 12.78 11.53 12.81
N LEU A 245 11.79 10.79 13.28
CA LEU A 245 11.30 9.52 12.74
C LEU A 245 9.93 9.71 12.12
N PHE A 246 9.64 8.96 11.05
CA PHE A 246 8.35 8.97 10.41
C PHE A 246 7.73 7.56 10.35
N PRO A 247 6.40 7.43 10.42
CA PRO A 247 5.70 6.14 10.40
C PRO A 247 5.61 5.51 9.00
N PHE A 248 6.53 5.84 8.10
CA PHE A 248 6.56 5.39 6.70
C PHE A 248 7.43 4.15 6.50
N GLY A 249 7.61 3.29 7.51
CA GLY A 249 8.32 2.01 7.35
C GLY A 249 9.83 2.14 7.06
N GLN A 250 10.50 3.16 7.61
CA GLN A 250 11.95 3.30 7.51
C GLN A 250 12.64 2.09 8.18
N VAL A 251 13.73 1.58 7.59
CA VAL A 251 14.41 0.32 8.01
C VAL A 251 14.72 0.27 9.52
N ASN A 252 15.11 1.42 10.09
CA ASN A 252 15.50 1.54 11.49
C ASN A 252 14.40 2.06 12.40
N THR A 253 13.13 2.02 11.98
CA THR A 253 11.99 2.55 12.73
C THR A 253 10.97 1.46 13.02
N VAL A 254 10.55 1.36 14.28
CA VAL A 254 9.37 0.57 14.70
C VAL A 254 8.26 1.54 15.09
N VAL A 255 7.01 1.16 14.79
CA VAL A 255 5.82 2.00 15.04
C VAL A 255 4.91 1.27 16.01
N CYS A 256 4.44 1.98 17.04
CA CYS A 256 3.42 1.46 17.95
C CYS A 256 2.10 1.28 17.20
N VAL A 257 1.51 0.08 17.30
CA VAL A 257 0.25 -0.24 16.61
C VAL A 257 -0.94 0.55 17.17
N ASP A 258 -0.89 0.94 18.43
CA ASP A 258 -2.01 1.63 19.11
C ASP A 258 -1.95 3.15 18.98
N CYS A 259 -0.76 3.76 19.13
CA CYS A 259 -0.64 5.22 19.18
C CYS A 259 0.17 5.84 18.04
N GLY A 260 0.73 5.03 17.13
CA GLY A 260 1.53 5.48 15.99
C GLY A 260 2.89 6.08 16.36
N ALA A 261 3.30 6.06 17.63
CA ALA A 261 4.61 6.56 18.04
C ALA A 261 5.73 5.75 17.38
N CYS A 262 6.76 6.46 16.91
CA CYS A 262 7.90 5.85 16.23
C CYS A 262 9.13 5.78 17.16
N PHE A 263 9.85 4.68 17.09
CA PHE A 263 11.07 4.44 17.87
C PHE A 263 12.14 3.82 16.98
N HIS A 264 13.41 3.94 17.36
CA HIS A 264 14.46 3.21 16.65
C HIS A 264 14.34 1.71 16.92
N ARG A 265 14.62 0.89 15.90
CA ARG A 265 14.64 -0.58 16.02
C ARG A 265 15.67 -1.09 17.05
N THR A 266 16.73 -0.32 17.29
CA THR A 266 17.72 -0.58 18.34
C THR A 266 17.21 -0.22 19.74
N CYS A 267 16.28 0.74 19.85
CA CYS A 267 15.66 1.12 21.12
C CYS A 267 14.52 0.17 21.50
N LEU A 268 13.75 -0.28 20.51
CA LEU A 268 12.65 -1.22 20.67
C LEU A 268 12.71 -2.24 19.53
N SER A 269 13.13 -3.47 19.85
CA SER A 269 13.37 -4.51 18.84
C SER A 269 12.11 -5.04 18.17
N ARG A 270 10.94 -4.87 18.82
CA ARG A 270 9.63 -5.28 18.31
C ARG A 270 8.69 -4.06 18.30
N PRO A 271 7.73 -4.00 17.35
CA PRO A 271 6.67 -3.01 17.38
C PRO A 271 5.92 -3.06 18.73
N PRO A 272 5.91 -1.97 19.51
CA PRO A 272 5.31 -1.99 20.84
C PRO A 272 3.78 -1.91 20.77
N THR A 273 3.13 -2.58 21.71
CA THR A 273 1.69 -2.50 22.00
C THR A 273 1.42 -1.44 23.08
N ALA A 274 0.17 -1.17 23.40
CA ALA A 274 -0.23 -0.20 24.43
C ALA A 274 0.42 -0.46 25.79
N GLU A 275 0.70 -1.72 26.12
CA GLU A 275 1.29 -2.13 27.38
C GLU A 275 2.82 -1.94 27.44
N SER A 276 3.49 -1.98 26.29
CA SER A 276 4.95 -1.90 26.19
C SER A 276 5.45 -0.58 25.59
N CYS A 277 4.56 0.24 25.03
CA CYS A 277 4.90 1.54 24.46
C CYS A 277 5.07 2.61 25.55
N PRO A 278 6.24 3.26 25.67
CA PRO A 278 6.47 4.32 26.66
C PRO A 278 5.44 5.46 26.56
N ARG A 279 5.03 5.83 25.34
CA ARG A 279 4.04 6.88 25.11
C ARG A 279 2.65 6.48 25.57
N CYS A 280 2.22 5.24 25.30
CA CYS A 280 0.92 4.72 25.76
C CYS A 280 0.87 4.62 27.28
N LEU A 281 1.94 4.11 27.90
CA LEU A 281 2.07 4.03 29.35
C LEU A 281 1.97 5.42 30.00
N ARG A 282 2.73 6.40 29.51
CA ARG A 282 2.65 7.79 30.03
C ARG A 282 1.26 8.41 29.83
N ARG A 283 0.60 8.16 28.69
CA ARG A 283 -0.78 8.63 28.46
C ARG A 283 -1.76 8.01 29.46
N ARG A 284 -1.68 6.70 29.70
CA ARG A 284 -2.52 5.99 30.67
C ARG A 284 -2.32 6.52 32.08
N GLN A 285 -1.07 6.73 32.48
CA GLN A 285 -0.76 7.26 33.81
C GLN A 285 -1.32 8.68 33.99
N ARG A 286 -1.17 9.56 32.99
CA ARG A 286 -1.75 10.92 33.03
C ARG A 286 -3.28 10.90 33.09
N ALA A 287 -3.92 10.00 32.34
CA ALA A 287 -5.37 9.84 32.39
C ALA A 287 -5.84 9.36 33.77
N ALA A 288 -5.12 8.42 34.38
CA ALA A 288 -5.41 7.93 35.72
C ALA A 288 -5.23 9.03 36.79
N THR A 289 -4.15 9.81 36.73
CA THR A 289 -3.93 10.93 37.66
C THR A 289 -4.97 12.03 37.49
N ALA A 290 -5.37 12.35 36.25
CA ALA A 290 -6.43 13.33 36.00
C ALA A 290 -7.79 12.84 36.53
N ALA A 291 -8.11 11.56 36.33
CA ALA A 291 -9.33 10.97 36.87
C ALA A 291 -9.34 10.93 38.41
N ALA A 292 -8.20 10.65 39.04
CA ALA A 292 -8.07 10.69 40.49
C ALA A 292 -8.25 12.12 41.05
N ALA A 293 -7.63 13.11 40.41
CA ALA A 293 -7.78 14.51 40.79
C ALA A 293 -9.25 15.00 40.67
N LEU A 294 -9.94 14.62 39.59
CA LEU A 294 -11.36 14.93 39.41
C LEU A 294 -12.24 14.27 40.49
N ARG A 295 -11.94 13.03 40.88
CA ARG A 295 -12.65 12.36 42.00
C ARG A 295 -12.42 13.05 43.32
N MET A 296 -11.18 13.45 43.63
CA MET A 296 -10.88 14.19 44.86
C MET A 296 -11.60 15.55 44.90
N TRP A 297 -11.61 16.27 43.78
CA TRP A 297 -12.36 17.53 43.67
C TRP A 297 -13.87 17.33 43.83
N SER A 298 -14.42 16.26 43.27
CA SER A 298 -15.86 15.93 43.40
C SER A 298 -16.26 15.48 44.81
N ILE A 299 -15.32 14.93 45.60
CA ILE A 299 -15.56 14.56 47.00
C ILE A 299 -15.45 15.82 47.90
N GLY A 300 -14.52 16.73 47.59
CA GLY A 300 -14.35 17.99 48.33
C GLY A 300 -15.52 18.97 48.22
N THR A 301 -16.37 18.85 47.19
CA THR A 301 -17.60 19.65 47.06
C THR A 301 -18.78 19.16 47.92
N HIS A 302 -18.60 18.13 48.75
CA HIS A 302 -19.65 17.60 49.63
C HIS A 302 -19.31 17.67 51.14
N THR A 303 -18.22 18.33 51.54
CA THR A 303 -17.79 18.42 52.96
C THR A 303 -17.61 19.84 53.49
N GLU A 304 -18.19 20.86 52.84
CA GLU A 304 -18.23 22.24 53.36
C GLU A 304 -19.69 22.68 53.55
N GLU A 305 -20.37 22.11 54.53
CA GLU A 305 -21.51 22.76 55.18
C GLU A 305 -21.26 22.79 56.69
N GLY A 306 -21.01 23.99 57.21
CA GLY A 306 -21.07 24.31 58.62
C GLY A 306 -19.74 24.74 59.24
N GLU A 307 -19.42 26.01 59.11
CA GLU A 307 -19.01 26.90 60.22
C GLU A 307 -18.84 28.33 59.66
N GLU A 308 -19.90 29.13 59.77
CA GLU A 308 -19.85 30.57 59.60
C GLU A 308 -19.18 31.17 60.85
N GLU A 309 -18.00 31.76 60.70
CA GLU A 309 -17.51 32.79 61.64
C GLU A 309 -17.29 34.11 60.89
N GLU A 310 -18.15 35.09 61.20
CA GLU A 310 -17.91 36.51 60.94
C GLU A 310 -16.68 36.98 61.73
N PHE A 311 -15.71 37.67 61.10
CA PHE A 311 -15.16 38.91 61.67
C PHE A 311 -14.32 39.75 60.69
N ALA A 312 -14.75 41.00 60.56
CA ALA A 312 -14.02 42.27 60.40
C ALA A 312 -13.20 42.63 59.14
N ASP A 313 -13.59 43.80 58.61
CA ASP A 313 -12.93 44.68 57.66
C ASP A 313 -11.42 44.86 57.89
N GLY A 314 -10.65 44.70 56.80
CA GLY A 314 -9.22 44.98 56.75
C GLY A 314 -8.74 45.33 55.33
N ALA A 315 -8.61 46.64 55.10
CA ALA A 315 -7.92 47.33 54.00
C ALA A 315 -7.23 46.50 52.89
N MET A 316 -7.72 46.66 51.65
CA MET A 316 -7.09 46.19 50.42
C MET A 316 -5.78 46.95 50.12
N GLN A 317 -4.64 46.37 50.49
CA GLN A 317 -3.33 46.77 49.95
C GLN A 317 -3.06 46.06 48.62
N LYS A 318 -3.11 46.83 47.52
CA LYS A 318 -2.67 46.37 46.19
C LYS A 318 -1.14 46.24 46.18
N SER A 319 -0.62 45.05 45.88
CA SER A 319 0.81 44.83 45.65
C SER A 319 1.25 45.45 44.32
N PRO A 320 2.47 46.01 44.19
CA PRO A 320 2.87 46.79 43.02
C PRO A 320 3.31 45.92 41.84
N ILE A 321 2.91 46.35 40.65
CA ILE A 321 3.43 45.92 39.35
C ILE A 321 4.90 46.34 39.24
N MET A 322 5.82 45.38 39.11
CA MET A 322 7.22 45.65 38.77
C MET A 322 7.34 45.99 37.28
N THR A 323 7.54 47.27 36.96
CA THR A 323 8.10 47.70 35.68
C THR A 323 9.60 47.87 35.84
N ASP A 324 10.41 47.09 35.10
CA ASP A 324 11.84 47.36 34.98
C ASP A 324 12.12 48.19 33.72
N LYS A 325 12.69 49.37 33.94
CA LYS A 325 13.18 50.30 32.92
C LYS A 325 14.70 50.21 32.88
N GLY A 326 15.21 49.72 31.76
CA GLY A 326 16.29 50.42 31.04
C GLY A 326 17.69 49.84 31.17
N ALA A 327 18.20 49.35 30.04
CA ALA A 327 19.60 49.56 29.65
C ALA A 327 19.66 49.71 28.12
N LYS A 328 19.82 50.97 27.67
CA LYS A 328 20.23 51.33 26.31
C LYS A 328 21.70 50.92 26.12
N ARG A 329 22.02 50.23 25.03
CA ARG A 329 23.35 50.30 24.39
C ARG A 329 23.15 50.49 22.90
N SER A 330 23.59 51.66 22.44
CA SER A 330 23.87 52.05 21.06
C SER A 330 25.15 51.37 20.57
N VAL A 331 25.16 50.83 19.35
CA VAL A 331 26.31 50.94 18.42
C VAL A 331 25.79 50.96 16.99
N ASP A 332 26.40 51.85 16.21
CA ASP A 332 26.08 52.35 14.89
C ASP A 332 26.19 51.37 13.70
N ARG A 333 25.59 51.83 12.61
CA ARG A 333 25.63 51.31 11.24
C ARG A 333 26.48 52.26 10.40
N SER A 334 27.57 51.76 9.80
CA SER A 334 28.33 52.42 8.72
C SER A 334 29.07 51.31 7.95
N THR A 335 28.63 50.97 6.73
CA THR A 335 29.33 51.27 5.46
C THR A 335 30.77 50.74 5.41
N ASP A 336 30.95 49.60 4.74
CA ASP A 336 31.68 49.46 3.47
C ASP A 336 31.30 48.15 2.78
#